data_AF-A0A814G7E5-F1
#
_entry.id   AF-A0A814G7E5-F1
#
_cell.length_a   1.000
_cell.length_b   1.000
_cell.length_c   1.000
_cell.angle_alpha   90.00
_cell.angle_beta   90.00
_cell.angle_gamma   90.00
#
_symmetry.space_group_name_H-M   'P 1'
#
loop_
_entity.id
_entity.type
_entity.pdbx_description
1 polymer ?
#
loop_
_entity_poly.entity_id
_entity_poly.type
_entity_poly.pdbx_seq_one_letter_code
_entity_poly.pdbx_strand_id
1 'polypeptide(L)'
;MAECEKGFNFCYSYNCLLQELQSKYESRSIAEFWPSETTARNTCYHIFYSRKEVECRSFANLEINEQQKYITLNNGRQLFLKYDNMNKSGNRILIFMSDISSEILEKSEEIHMDGTFKYAPGLFYQILGVHGVYKNFVLPFAFIFLEKKEAGSYYESLEQIKRLS
;
A
#
# COMPACT_ATOMS: atom_id res chain seq x y z
N MET A 1 31.34 -22.90 -14.51
CA MET A 1 29.90 -22.82 -14.78
C MET A 1 29.23 -22.51 -13.46
N ALA A 2 28.78 -21.27 -13.28
CA ALA A 2 28.30 -20.76 -12.00
C ALA A 2 26.92 -21.34 -11.67
N GLU A 3 26.79 -21.92 -10.48
CA GLU A 3 25.51 -22.27 -9.88
C GLU A 3 24.72 -20.98 -9.64
N CYS A 4 23.59 -20.85 -10.33
CA CYS A 4 22.66 -19.76 -10.14
C CYS A 4 21.95 -19.97 -8.80
N GLU A 5 22.27 -19.14 -7.81
CA GLU A 5 21.56 -19.06 -6.54
C GLU A 5 20.06 -18.96 -6.82
N LYS A 6 19.29 -19.91 -6.29
CA LYS A 6 17.81 -19.92 -6.35
C LYS A 6 17.27 -18.79 -5.48
N GLY A 7 17.35 -17.58 -6.01
CA GLY A 7 16.65 -16.42 -5.46
C GLY A 7 15.16 -16.73 -5.37
N PHE A 8 14.56 -16.34 -4.25
CA PHE A 8 13.14 -16.53 -3.94
C PHE A 8 12.27 -15.86 -5.02
N ASN A 9 11.89 -16.62 -6.06
CA ASN A 9 11.02 -16.13 -7.12
C ASN A 9 9.58 -16.49 -6.76
N PHE A 10 8.89 -15.56 -6.10
CA PHE A 10 7.50 -15.71 -5.64
C PHE A 10 6.57 -16.25 -6.73
N CYS A 11 6.74 -15.79 -7.97
CA CYS A 11 5.96 -16.23 -9.12
C CYS A 11 6.23 -17.70 -9.49
N TYR A 12 7.47 -18.17 -9.37
CA TYR A 12 7.80 -19.56 -9.68
C TYR A 12 7.20 -20.52 -8.63
N SER A 13 7.37 -20.20 -7.34
CA SER A 13 6.79 -20.99 -6.24
C SER A 13 5.26 -21.02 -6.31
N TYR A 14 4.63 -19.86 -6.55
CA TYR A 14 3.18 -19.76 -6.71
C TYR A 14 2.68 -20.59 -7.90
N ASN A 15 3.33 -20.50 -9.05
CA ASN A 15 2.91 -21.26 -10.23
C ASN A 15 3.08 -22.77 -10.05
N CYS A 16 4.17 -23.24 -9.42
CA CYS A 16 4.34 -24.65 -9.12
C CYS A 16 3.25 -25.17 -8.17
N LEU A 17 2.96 -24.42 -7.10
CA LEU A 17 1.88 -24.78 -6.16
C LEU A 17 0.51 -24.76 -6.85
N LEU A 18 0.25 -23.76 -7.69
CA LEU A 18 -1.01 -23.64 -8.43
C LEU A 18 -1.18 -24.80 -9.41
N GLN A 19 -0.13 -25.20 -10.13
CA GLN A 19 -0.13 -26.36 -11.02
C GLN A 19 -0.38 -27.66 -10.27
N GLU A 20 0.24 -27.85 -9.10
CA GLU A 20 0.01 -29.02 -8.25
C GLU A 20 -1.45 -29.07 -7.78
N LEU A 21 -1.99 -27.95 -7.31
CA LEU A 21 -3.39 -27.85 -6.87
C LEU A 21 -4.37 -28.10 -8.03
N GLN A 22 -4.12 -27.54 -9.22
CA GLN A 22 -4.92 -27.77 -10.41
C GLN A 22 -4.84 -29.21 -10.92
N SER A 23 -3.73 -29.90 -10.69
CA SER A 23 -3.57 -31.32 -11.02
C SER A 23 -4.38 -32.24 -10.09
N LYS A 24 -4.58 -31.80 -8.85
CA LYS A 24 -5.20 -32.58 -7.78
C LYS A 24 -6.69 -32.31 -7.60
N TYR A 25 -7.16 -31.13 -7.99
CA TYR A 25 -8.52 -30.69 -7.76
C TYR A 25 -9.11 -30.03 -9.00
N GLU A 26 -10.34 -30.42 -9.33
CA GLU A 26 -11.07 -29.82 -10.44
C GLU A 26 -11.59 -28.43 -10.03
N SER A 27 -11.41 -27.41 -10.88
CA SER A 27 -11.76 -26.03 -10.51
C SER A 27 -13.25 -25.85 -10.19
N ARG A 28 -14.13 -26.64 -10.80
CA ARG A 28 -15.57 -26.62 -10.52
C ARG A 28 -15.90 -27.12 -9.13
N SER A 29 -15.32 -28.23 -8.71
CA SER A 29 -15.58 -28.79 -7.37
C SER A 29 -15.06 -27.85 -6.28
N ILE A 30 -13.92 -27.18 -6.48
CA ILE A 30 -13.44 -26.14 -5.56
C ILE A 30 -14.41 -24.94 -5.52
N ALA A 31 -14.89 -24.49 -6.67
CA ALA A 31 -15.80 -23.35 -6.75
C ALA A 31 -17.14 -23.60 -6.03
N GLU A 32 -17.62 -24.85 -6.01
CA GLU A 32 -18.84 -25.24 -5.28
C GLU A 32 -18.71 -25.07 -3.76
N PHE A 33 -17.51 -25.18 -3.19
CA PHE A 33 -17.27 -24.92 -1.76
C PHE A 33 -17.23 -23.43 -1.44
N TRP A 34 -17.05 -22.55 -2.43
CA TRP A 34 -17.00 -21.12 -2.20
C TRP A 34 -18.35 -20.42 -2.34
N PRO A 35 -18.64 -19.46 -1.45
CA PRO A 35 -19.85 -18.66 -1.58
C PRO A 35 -19.85 -17.95 -2.92
N SER A 36 -21.04 -17.74 -3.48
CA SER A 36 -21.18 -16.92 -4.68
C SER A 36 -20.53 -15.56 -4.44
N GLU A 37 -20.01 -14.93 -5.49
CA GLU A 37 -19.33 -13.64 -5.38
C GLU A 37 -20.19 -12.61 -4.62
N THR A 38 -21.50 -12.58 -4.87
CA THR A 38 -22.43 -11.70 -4.17
C THR A 38 -22.54 -12.03 -2.68
N THR A 39 -22.58 -13.32 -2.33
CA THR A 39 -22.60 -13.78 -0.93
C THR A 39 -21.29 -13.41 -0.24
N ALA A 40 -20.15 -13.71 -0.86
CA ALA A 40 -18.82 -13.35 -0.35
C ALA A 40 -18.72 -11.84 -0.13
N ARG A 41 -19.16 -11.03 -1.10
CA ARG A 41 -19.16 -9.57 -1.01
C ARG A 41 -20.01 -9.06 0.15
N ASN A 42 -21.23 -9.58 0.30
CA ASN A 42 -22.14 -9.18 1.39
C ASN A 42 -21.61 -9.62 2.76
N THR A 43 -21.09 -10.84 2.86
CA THR A 43 -20.46 -11.36 4.08
C THR A 43 -19.27 -10.47 4.47
N CYS A 44 -18.36 -10.19 3.54
CA CYS A 44 -17.26 -9.27 3.77
C CYS A 44 -17.77 -7.89 4.20
N TYR A 45 -18.74 -7.32 3.48
CA TYR A 45 -19.32 -6.02 3.82
C TYR A 45 -19.86 -5.99 5.26
N HIS A 46 -20.63 -6.99 5.69
CA HIS A 46 -21.14 -7.04 7.05
C HIS A 46 -20.04 -7.23 8.10
N ILE A 47 -19.02 -8.05 7.82
CA ILE A 47 -17.85 -8.20 8.68
C ILE A 47 -17.10 -6.87 8.81
N PHE A 48 -16.87 -6.17 7.70
CA PHE A 48 -16.20 -4.87 7.70
C PHE A 48 -17.03 -3.79 8.40
N TYR A 49 -18.34 -3.76 8.16
CA TYR A 49 -19.24 -2.78 8.75
C TYR A 49 -19.38 -2.96 10.26
N SER A 50 -19.51 -4.22 10.72
CA SER A 50 -19.57 -4.54 12.16
C SER A 50 -18.26 -4.29 12.90
N ARG A 51 -17.12 -4.32 12.20
CA ARG A 51 -15.79 -4.00 12.72
C ARG A 51 -15.37 -2.55 12.48
N LYS A 52 -16.23 -1.73 11.86
CA LYS A 52 -15.88 -0.36 11.53
C LYS A 52 -15.77 0.44 12.83
N GLU A 53 -14.55 0.73 13.25
CA GLU A 53 -14.31 1.67 14.34
C GLU A 53 -14.92 3.04 14.00
N VAL A 54 -15.28 3.80 15.04
CA VAL A 54 -15.79 5.16 14.85
C VAL A 54 -14.66 5.97 14.20
N GLU A 55 -14.84 6.33 12.93
CA GLU A 55 -13.87 7.15 12.19
C GLU A 55 -13.63 8.46 12.95
N CYS A 56 -12.35 8.78 13.16
CA CYS A 56 -11.95 10.09 13.66
C CYS A 56 -12.49 11.16 12.71
N ARG A 57 -13.22 12.14 13.25
CA ARG A 57 -13.94 13.15 12.44
C ARG A 57 -13.17 14.47 12.29
N SER A 58 -12.00 14.59 12.92
CA SER A 58 -11.20 15.81 12.88
C SER A 58 -9.70 15.54 13.00
N PHE A 59 -8.91 16.27 12.22
CA PHE A 59 -7.44 16.26 12.30
C PHE A 59 -6.89 16.78 13.63
N ALA A 60 -7.66 17.57 14.39
CA ALA A 60 -7.24 18.03 15.72
C ALA A 60 -6.95 16.87 16.67
N ASN A 61 -7.65 15.75 16.48
CA ASN A 61 -7.57 14.54 17.29
C ASN A 61 -6.86 13.39 16.56
N LEU A 62 -6.32 13.62 15.37
CA LEU A 62 -5.57 12.60 14.64
C LEU A 62 -4.18 12.48 15.27
N GLU A 63 -3.96 11.40 16.00
CA GLU A 63 -2.65 11.01 16.50
C GLU A 63 -2.26 9.65 15.90
N ILE A 64 -1.05 9.58 15.35
CA ILE A 64 -0.48 8.34 14.83
C ILE A 64 0.36 7.73 15.94
N ASN A 65 -0.06 6.58 16.42
CA ASN A 65 0.59 5.89 17.52
C ASN A 65 1.97 5.37 17.10
N GLU A 66 2.88 5.23 18.05
CA GLU A 66 4.25 4.76 17.79
C GLU A 66 4.33 3.40 17.08
N GLN A 67 3.33 2.53 17.20
CA GLN A 67 3.31 1.26 16.48
C GLN A 67 2.95 1.46 15.00
N GLN A 68 2.06 2.40 14.70
CA GLN A 68 1.56 2.67 13.34
C GLN A 68 2.60 3.38 12.46
N LYS A 69 3.63 3.98 13.08
CA LYS A 69 4.73 4.65 12.35
C LYS A 69 5.72 3.69 11.70
N TYR A 70 5.68 2.40 12.02
CA TYR A 70 6.70 1.43 11.62
C TYR A 70 6.12 0.30 10.77
N ILE A 71 6.97 -0.31 9.94
CA ILE A 71 6.68 -1.51 9.17
C ILE A 71 7.70 -2.61 9.52
N THR A 72 7.29 -3.87 9.37
CA THR A 72 8.19 -5.02 9.45
C THR A 72 8.56 -5.48 8.05
N LEU A 73 9.85 -5.44 7.72
CA LEU A 73 10.41 -5.89 6.45
C LEU A 73 11.63 -6.77 6.74
N ASN A 74 11.69 -7.97 6.14
CA ASN A 74 12.77 -8.94 6.33
C ASN A 74 13.10 -9.22 7.81
N ASN A 75 12.07 -9.37 8.65
CA ASN A 75 12.17 -9.54 10.11
C ASN A 75 12.76 -8.34 10.88
N GLY A 76 13.07 -7.23 10.21
CA GLY A 76 13.49 -5.97 10.81
C GLY A 76 12.31 -5.01 10.95
N ARG A 77 12.34 -4.16 12.00
CA ARG A 77 11.40 -3.06 12.17
C ARG A 77 12.05 -1.78 11.68
N GLN A 78 11.38 -1.06 10.77
CA GLN A 78 11.87 0.22 10.24
C GLN A 78 10.79 1.29 10.31
N LEU A 79 11.22 2.55 10.45
CA LEU A 79 10.32 3.69 10.41
C LEU A 79 9.74 3.82 9.00
N PHE A 80 8.42 3.78 8.90
CA PHE A 80 7.69 3.80 7.64
C PHE A 80 6.99 5.14 7.40
N LEU A 81 6.49 5.79 8.45
CA LEU A 81 6.02 7.18 8.36
C LEU A 81 7.24 8.11 8.24
N LYS A 82 7.56 8.54 7.03
CA LYS A 82 8.74 9.37 6.73
C LYS A 82 8.45 10.86 6.78
N TYR A 83 7.20 11.25 6.55
CA TYR A 83 6.78 12.65 6.65
C TYR A 83 5.40 12.76 7.26
N ASP A 84 5.28 13.73 8.15
CA ASP A 84 4.04 14.16 8.74
C ASP A 84 4.15 15.68 8.98
N ASN A 85 3.37 16.48 8.26
CA ASN A 85 3.42 17.94 8.41
C ASN A 85 2.80 18.45 9.72
N MET A 86 2.25 17.56 10.55
CA MET A 86 1.67 17.86 11.86
C MET A 86 0.54 18.90 11.84
N ASN A 87 0.00 19.24 10.67
CA ASN A 87 -1.04 20.25 10.56
C ASN A 87 -2.36 19.73 11.14
N LYS A 88 -2.85 20.40 12.19
CA LYS A 88 -4.11 20.07 12.89
C LYS A 88 -5.29 20.91 12.41
N SER A 89 -5.02 22.00 11.69
CA SER A 89 -6.03 22.96 11.21
C SER A 89 -6.52 22.66 9.79
N GLY A 90 -5.96 21.63 9.15
CA GLY A 90 -6.32 21.16 7.81
C GLY A 90 -5.11 21.09 6.88
N ASN A 91 -5.28 20.56 5.67
CA ASN A 91 -4.17 20.19 4.76
C ASN A 91 -3.11 19.28 5.42
N ARG A 92 -3.53 18.29 6.21
CA ARG A 92 -2.64 17.28 6.76
C ARG A 92 -2.12 16.38 5.64
N ILE A 93 -0.80 16.18 5.63
CA ILE A 93 -0.10 15.32 4.67
C ILE A 93 0.73 14.32 5.44
N LEU A 94 0.55 13.03 5.10
CA LEU A 94 1.36 11.93 5.61
C LEU A 94 2.03 11.21 4.45
N ILE A 95 3.31 10.86 4.59
CA ILE A 95 4.02 10.04 3.61
C ILE A 95 4.56 8.80 4.30
N PHE A 96 4.12 7.65 3.79
CA PHE A 96 4.62 6.35 4.18
C PHE A 96 5.52 5.79 3.08
N MET A 97 6.75 5.44 3.45
CA MET A 97 7.78 4.97 2.52
C MET A 97 8.82 4.14 3.26
N SER A 98 9.31 3.06 2.63
CA SER A 98 10.40 2.25 3.18
C SER A 98 11.76 2.83 2.79
N ASP A 99 12.83 2.47 3.50
CA ASP A 99 14.18 2.91 3.13
C ASP A 99 14.59 2.36 1.75
N ILE A 100 14.23 1.10 1.46
CA ILE A 100 14.46 0.49 0.14
C ILE A 100 13.70 1.25 -0.95
N SER A 101 12.49 1.71 -0.66
CA SER A 101 11.72 2.51 -1.61
C SER A 101 12.44 3.81 -1.98
N SER A 102 13.12 4.46 -1.03
CA SER A 102 13.95 5.66 -1.28
C SER A 102 15.03 5.37 -2.31
N GLU A 103 15.84 4.34 -2.03
CA GLU A 103 16.98 3.95 -2.87
C GLU A 103 16.56 3.54 -4.29
N ILE A 104 15.37 2.95 -4.43
CA ILE A 104 14.84 2.56 -5.73
C ILE A 104 14.26 3.79 -6.46
N LEU A 105 13.57 4.70 -5.76
CA LEU A 105 13.01 5.89 -6.37
C LEU A 105 14.12 6.79 -6.96
N GLU A 106 15.25 6.93 -6.26
CA GLU A 106 16.47 7.59 -6.75
C GLU A 106 16.99 7.03 -8.08
N LYS A 107 16.82 5.72 -8.28
CA LYS A 107 17.33 4.98 -9.45
C LYS A 107 16.26 4.73 -10.51
N SER A 108 15.02 5.15 -10.26
CA SER A 108 13.90 4.88 -11.15
C SER A 108 13.96 5.85 -12.35
N GLU A 109 13.90 5.29 -13.55
CA GLU A 109 13.88 6.09 -14.79
C GLU A 109 12.52 6.77 -15.00
N GLU A 110 11.47 6.16 -14.46
CA GLU A 110 10.09 6.60 -14.61
C GLU A 110 9.33 6.43 -13.29
N ILE A 111 8.55 7.46 -12.94
CA ILE A 111 7.70 7.49 -11.75
C ILE A 111 6.26 7.70 -12.19
N HIS A 112 5.37 6.82 -11.74
CA HIS A 112 3.93 6.89 -11.96
C HIS A 112 3.23 7.22 -10.64
N MET A 113 2.20 8.04 -10.70
CA MET A 113 1.41 8.38 -9.52
C MET A 113 -0.07 8.25 -9.84
N ASP A 114 -0.80 7.53 -8.98
CA ASP A 114 -2.24 7.36 -9.12
C ASP A 114 -2.97 7.60 -7.80
N GLY A 115 -4.08 8.34 -7.89
CA GLY A 115 -4.86 8.78 -6.74
C GLY A 115 -6.07 7.88 -6.51
N THR A 116 -6.12 7.21 -5.36
CA THR A 116 -7.25 6.38 -4.96
C THR A 116 -8.12 7.10 -3.94
N PHE A 117 -9.37 7.41 -4.32
CA PHE A 117 -10.33 8.16 -3.49
C PHE A 117 -11.23 7.25 -2.64
N LYS A 118 -11.74 6.15 -3.22
CA LYS A 118 -12.74 5.28 -2.58
C LYS A 118 -12.25 4.61 -1.30
N TYR A 119 -10.94 4.37 -1.21
CA TYR A 119 -10.30 3.65 -0.11
C TYR A 119 -9.53 4.57 0.83
N ALA A 120 -9.60 5.90 0.64
CA ALA A 120 -9.01 6.84 1.56
C ALA A 120 -9.75 6.79 2.91
N PRO A 121 -9.05 6.82 4.06
CA PRO A 121 -9.70 6.97 5.36
C PRO A 121 -10.53 8.24 5.39
N GLY A 122 -11.66 8.26 6.11
CA GLY A 122 -12.62 9.37 6.05
C GLY A 122 -12.09 10.79 6.32
N LEU A 123 -10.91 10.93 6.94
CA LEU A 123 -10.22 12.22 7.10
C LEU A 123 -9.48 12.67 5.83
N PHE A 124 -8.97 11.75 5.04
CA PHE A 124 -8.18 12.05 3.85
C PHE A 124 -9.05 11.97 2.59
N TYR A 125 -8.85 12.91 1.68
CA TYR A 125 -9.57 12.92 0.41
C TYR A 125 -9.07 11.83 -0.54
N GLN A 126 -7.78 11.52 -0.50
CA GLN A 126 -7.16 10.52 -1.37
C GLN A 126 -5.91 9.90 -0.74
N ILE A 127 -5.58 8.70 -1.21
CA ILE A 127 -4.24 8.13 -1.08
C ILE A 127 -3.60 8.19 -2.47
N LEU A 128 -2.51 8.93 -2.60
CA LEU A 128 -1.69 8.95 -3.81
C LEU A 128 -0.61 7.85 -3.70
N GLY A 129 -0.72 6.83 -4.55
CA GLY A 129 0.30 5.79 -4.66
C GLY A 129 1.39 6.22 -5.62
N VAL A 130 2.63 6.29 -5.14
CA VAL A 130 3.81 6.55 -5.95
C VAL A 130 4.43 5.22 -6.33
N HIS A 131 4.55 4.98 -7.63
CA HIS A 131 5.18 3.81 -8.21
C HIS A 131 6.35 4.27 -9.06
N GLY A 132 7.32 3.39 -9.27
CA GLY A 132 8.31 3.65 -10.30
C GLY A 132 8.85 2.36 -10.88
N VAL A 133 9.58 2.52 -11.97
CA VAL A 133 10.09 1.43 -12.78
C VAL A 133 11.50 1.08 -12.31
N TYR A 134 11.66 -0.13 -11.79
CA TYR A 134 12.95 -0.68 -11.41
C TYR A 134 13.16 -2.05 -12.03
N LYS A 135 14.23 -2.21 -12.82
CA LYS A 135 14.55 -3.46 -13.54
C LYS A 135 13.35 -4.02 -14.34
N ASN A 136 12.64 -3.13 -15.04
CA ASN A 136 11.44 -3.44 -15.83
C ASN A 136 10.20 -3.88 -15.02
N PHE A 137 10.19 -3.70 -13.70
CA PHE A 137 9.02 -3.90 -12.85
C PHE A 137 8.49 -2.58 -12.33
N VAL A 138 7.17 -2.41 -12.36
CA VAL A 138 6.48 -1.30 -11.68
C VAL A 138 6.23 -1.72 -10.24
N LEU A 139 6.82 -1.02 -9.29
CA LEU A 139 6.69 -1.32 -7.86
C LEU A 139 6.15 -0.11 -7.09
N PRO A 140 5.28 -0.30 -6.08
CA PRO A 140 4.86 0.78 -5.20
C PRO A 140 6.00 1.15 -4.24
N PHE A 141 6.27 2.45 -4.13
CA PHE A 141 7.36 2.98 -3.33
C PHE A 141 6.88 3.82 -2.15
N ALA A 142 5.91 4.70 -2.37
CA ALA A 142 5.35 5.54 -1.32
C ALA A 142 3.83 5.62 -1.39
N PHE A 143 3.21 5.82 -0.23
CA PHE A 143 1.79 6.13 -0.10
C PHE A 143 1.64 7.48 0.58
N ILE A 144 1.00 8.42 -0.12
CA ILE A 144 0.79 9.77 0.38
C ILE A 144 -0.68 9.97 0.70
N PHE A 145 -0.98 10.27 1.95
CA PHE A 145 -2.33 10.57 2.39
C PHE A 145 -2.53 12.08 2.31
N LEU A 146 -3.48 12.52 1.48
CA LEU A 146 -3.76 13.93 1.25
C LEU A 146 -5.16 14.26 1.75
N GLU A 147 -5.25 15.21 2.67
CA GLU A 147 -6.53 15.74 3.12
C GLU A 147 -7.27 16.47 2.00
N LYS A 148 -6.52 17.13 1.10
CA LYS A 148 -7.09 18.03 0.10
C LYS A 148 -6.64 17.68 -1.31
N LYS A 149 -7.47 18.07 -2.29
CA LYS A 149 -7.17 18.02 -3.73
C LYS A 149 -6.82 19.41 -4.25
N GLU A 150 -5.82 20.04 -3.63
CA GLU A 150 -5.35 21.37 -3.99
C GLU A 150 -3.92 21.29 -4.53
N ALA A 151 -3.57 22.16 -5.48
CA ALA A 151 -2.25 22.17 -6.10
C ALA A 151 -1.11 22.32 -5.08
N GLY A 152 -1.34 23.10 -4.02
CA GLY A 152 -0.39 23.27 -2.92
C GLY A 152 -0.09 21.96 -2.17
N SER A 153 -1.13 21.15 -1.90
CA SER A 153 -0.98 19.84 -1.24
C SER A 153 -0.13 18.90 -2.10
N TYR A 154 -0.36 18.86 -3.41
CA TYR A 154 0.44 18.06 -4.33
C TYR A 154 1.88 18.57 -4.41
N TYR A 155 2.08 19.89 -4.51
CA TYR A 155 3.41 20.48 -4.55
C TYR A 155 4.24 20.13 -3.30
N GLU A 156 3.68 20.35 -2.11
CA GLU A 156 4.32 20.02 -0.84
C GLU A 156 4.70 18.54 -0.77
N SER A 157 3.77 17.66 -1.19
CA SER A 157 3.97 16.21 -1.19
C SER A 157 5.08 15.77 -2.13
N LEU A 158 5.09 16.28 -3.36
CA LEU A 158 6.11 15.96 -4.35
C LEU A 158 7.48 16.50 -3.94
N GLU A 159 7.52 17.68 -3.32
CA GLU A 159 8.74 18.25 -2.77
C GLU A 159 9.29 17.37 -1.63
N GLN A 160 8.42 16.85 -0.76
CA GLN A 160 8.87 15.93 0.29
C GLN A 160 9.36 14.60 -0.26
N ILE A 161 8.67 14.04 -1.27
CA ILE A 161 9.16 12.82 -1.94
C ILE A 161 10.57 13.05 -2.50
N LYS A 162 10.80 14.17 -3.18
CA LYS A 162 12.13 14.54 -3.72
C LYS A 162 13.21 14.73 -2.65
N ARG A 163 12.84 15.05 -1.40
CA ARG A 163 13.79 15.16 -0.28
C ARG A 163 14.07 13.81 0.40
N LEU A 164 13.15 12.87 0.25
CA LEU A 164 13.21 11.54 0.84
C LEU A 164 13.85 10.52 -0.11
N SER A 165 13.94 10.85 -1.39
CA SER A 165 14.78 10.22 -2.42
C SER A 165 15.88 11.19 -2.87
#